data_AF-A0A9W9QH05-F1
#
_entry.id   AF-A0A9W9QH05-F1
#
_cell.length_a   1.000
_cell.length_b   1.000
_cell.length_c   1.000
_cell.angle_alpha   90.00
_cell.angle_beta   90.00
_cell.angle_gamma   90.00
#
_symmetry.space_group_name_H-M   'P 1'
#
loop_
_entity.id
_entity.type
_entity.pdbx_description
1 polymer ?
#
loop_
_entity_poly.entity_id
_entity_poly.type
_entity_poly.pdbx_seq_one_letter_code
_entity_poly.pdbx_strand_id
1 'polypeptide(L)'
;MDHHCPWTSNCVSHFTLPHFMRFLFYATVGMSYLETLLWQRASFVWKNSHLPSYMGPTIGQLIHLFILLVVNGFTTFALGILLLRSFWTIGANTTTIETWEIERHATLVRRARVLGGYLEGPGGIRVYIKKQEYPYDIGIWANIKQAMGGSANVISWFWPLAASPDRRTGWEFETNDFEDPGVSWPPPDPDRIPIPASAKPPRNFRMPQYETIQDEIDAFNRRKEEDMKRFQQTSGLQRRKPFHNRHPANNYAESEGDDSDTGSRHDSDEGEESWRNAEGERLRDFGVDEEAEFYDEEDTPLAVLIERRRQQESRGRVLHHNS
;
A
#
# COMPACT_ATOMS: atom_id res chain seq x y z
N MET A 1 -2.03 -11.36 4.74
CA MET A 1 -2.98 -11.21 3.61
C MET A 1 -2.17 -10.86 2.37
N ASP A 2 -2.60 -11.22 1.16
CA ASP A 2 -1.87 -10.84 -0.06
C ASP A 2 -2.44 -9.56 -0.67
N HIS A 3 -3.68 -9.58 -1.15
CA HIS A 3 -4.37 -8.40 -1.66
C HIS A 3 -5.90 -8.59 -1.70
N HIS A 4 -6.66 -7.50 -1.77
CA HIS A 4 -8.05 -7.56 -2.19
C HIS A 4 -8.14 -7.60 -3.73
N CYS A 5 -8.69 -8.67 -4.29
CA CYS A 5 -8.79 -8.81 -5.74
C CYS A 5 -10.20 -8.41 -6.21
N PRO A 6 -10.38 -7.24 -6.86
CA PRO A 6 -11.70 -6.78 -7.31
C PRO A 6 -12.32 -7.73 -8.33
N TRP A 7 -11.49 -8.40 -9.16
CA TRP A 7 -11.92 -9.35 -10.18
C TRP A 7 -12.57 -10.63 -9.62
N THR A 8 -12.22 -11.00 -8.39
CA THR A 8 -12.86 -12.13 -7.68
C THR A 8 -13.80 -11.67 -6.58
N SER A 9 -13.92 -10.35 -6.35
CA SER A 9 -14.70 -9.75 -5.27
C SER A 9 -14.40 -10.38 -3.90
N ASN A 10 -13.14 -10.74 -3.67
CA ASN A 10 -12.69 -11.41 -2.46
C ASN A 10 -11.21 -11.11 -2.17
N CYS A 11 -10.81 -11.31 -0.91
CA CYS A 11 -9.43 -11.22 -0.51
C CYS A 11 -8.65 -12.48 -0.90
N VAL A 12 -7.47 -12.27 -1.47
CA VAL A 12 -6.44 -13.30 -1.63
C VAL A 12 -5.59 -13.31 -0.35
N SER A 13 -5.56 -14.46 0.30
CA SER A 13 -4.99 -14.67 1.63
C SER A 13 -4.50 -16.11 1.75
N HIS A 14 -3.90 -16.48 2.89
CA HIS A 14 -3.38 -17.83 3.17
C HIS A 14 -4.26 -18.99 2.64
N PHE A 15 -5.56 -18.98 2.95
CA PHE A 15 -6.46 -20.08 2.57
C PHE A 15 -7.12 -19.91 1.19
N THR A 16 -7.09 -18.71 0.59
CA THR A 16 -7.64 -18.44 -0.76
C THR A 16 -6.57 -18.38 -1.84
N LEU A 17 -5.30 -18.23 -1.49
CA LEU A 17 -4.16 -18.15 -2.41
C LEU A 17 -4.03 -19.40 -3.31
N PRO A 18 -4.12 -20.65 -2.81
CA PRO A 18 -4.07 -21.83 -3.69
C PRO A 18 -5.17 -21.81 -4.77
N HIS A 19 -6.35 -21.31 -4.43
CA HIS A 19 -7.48 -21.20 -5.37
C HIS A 19 -7.27 -20.10 -6.40
N PHE A 20 -6.77 -18.95 -5.95
CA PHE A 20 -6.39 -17.85 -6.83
C PHE A 20 -5.33 -18.29 -7.86
N MET A 21 -4.32 -19.04 -7.42
CA MET A 21 -3.29 -19.58 -8.32
C MET A 21 -3.85 -20.53 -9.37
N ARG A 22 -4.79 -21.42 -8.99
CA ARG A 22 -5.46 -22.30 -9.94
C ARG A 22 -6.29 -21.51 -10.94
N PHE A 23 -7.08 -20.56 -10.45
CA PHE A 23 -7.86 -19.65 -11.29
C PHE A 23 -6.96 -18.97 -12.32
N LEU A 24 -5.86 -18.36 -11.89
CA LEU A 24 -4.95 -17.61 -12.76
C LEU A 24 -4.24 -18.52 -13.76
N PHE A 25 -3.83 -19.71 -13.35
CA PHE A 25 -3.24 -20.72 -14.23
C PHE A 25 -4.23 -21.16 -15.32
N TYR A 26 -5.43 -21.61 -14.94
CA TYR A 26 -6.42 -22.10 -15.89
C TYR A 26 -6.99 -20.99 -16.79
N ALA A 27 -7.16 -19.78 -16.27
CA ALA A 27 -7.54 -18.62 -17.07
C ALA A 27 -6.47 -18.34 -18.14
N THR A 28 -5.19 -18.26 -17.74
CA THR A 28 -4.08 -18.04 -18.68
C THR A 28 -3.98 -19.15 -19.73
N VAL A 29 -4.03 -20.43 -19.32
CA VAL A 29 -3.98 -21.57 -20.25
C VAL A 29 -5.18 -21.59 -21.20
N GLY A 30 -6.40 -21.36 -20.70
CA GLY A 30 -7.61 -21.35 -21.52
C GLY A 30 -7.62 -20.22 -22.55
N MET A 31 -7.23 -19.02 -22.14
CA MET A 31 -7.11 -17.85 -23.02
C MET A 31 -5.97 -17.99 -24.03
N SER A 32 -4.87 -18.63 -23.63
CA SER A 32 -3.76 -18.95 -24.54
C SER A 32 -4.19 -19.99 -25.58
N TYR A 33 -4.96 -21.00 -25.17
CA TYR A 33 -5.53 -21.97 -26.12
C TYR A 33 -6.48 -21.28 -27.11
N LEU A 34 -7.36 -20.40 -26.64
CA LEU A 34 -8.21 -19.58 -27.50
C LEU A 34 -7.37 -18.73 -28.48
N GLU A 35 -6.28 -18.11 -28.02
CA GLU A 35 -5.36 -17.35 -28.86
C GLU A 35 -4.81 -18.21 -30.00
N THR A 36 -4.41 -19.45 -29.73
CA THR A 36 -3.92 -20.35 -30.79
C THR A 36 -4.99 -20.65 -31.85
N LEU A 37 -6.25 -20.81 -31.44
CA LEU A 37 -7.37 -21.03 -32.37
C LEU A 37 -7.68 -19.78 -33.20
N LEU A 38 -7.66 -18.60 -32.57
CA LEU A 38 -7.86 -17.32 -33.26
C LEU A 38 -6.73 -17.05 -34.27
N TRP A 39 -5.49 -17.32 -33.89
CA TRP A 39 -4.33 -17.19 -34.77
C TRP A 39 -4.40 -18.13 -35.99
N GLN A 40 -4.86 -19.38 -35.80
CA GLN A 40 -5.08 -20.29 -36.93
C GLN A 40 -6.12 -19.74 -37.92
N ARG A 41 -7.21 -19.13 -37.42
CA ARG A 41 -8.22 -18.50 -38.28
C ARG A 41 -7.68 -17.24 -38.97
N ALA A 42 -7.00 -16.36 -38.24
CA ALA A 42 -6.39 -15.15 -38.77
C ALA A 42 -5.34 -15.47 -39.85
N SER A 43 -4.47 -16.45 -39.60
CA SER A 43 -3.45 -16.87 -40.57
C SER A 43 -4.05 -17.50 -41.82
N PHE A 44 -5.15 -18.26 -41.70
CA PHE A 44 -5.89 -18.79 -42.85
C PHE A 44 -6.49 -17.67 -43.70
N VAL A 45 -7.14 -16.67 -43.07
CA VAL A 45 -7.69 -15.50 -43.77
C VAL A 45 -6.57 -14.71 -44.45
N TRP A 46 -5.46 -14.47 -43.75
CA TRP A 46 -4.32 -13.72 -44.26
C TRP A 46 -3.69 -14.37 -45.50
N LYS A 47 -3.49 -15.70 -45.48
CA LYS A 47 -2.96 -16.45 -46.63
C LYS A 47 -3.85 -16.32 -47.88
N ASN A 48 -5.16 -16.22 -47.68
CA ASN A 48 -6.16 -16.15 -48.74
C ASN A 48 -6.61 -14.70 -49.03
N SER A 49 -5.85 -13.70 -48.57
CA SER A 49 -6.20 -12.27 -48.72
C SER A 49 -6.26 -11.76 -50.17
N HIS A 50 -5.65 -12.49 -51.11
CA HIS A 50 -5.66 -12.17 -52.54
C HIS A 50 -6.90 -12.71 -53.27
N LEU A 51 -7.72 -13.53 -52.61
CA LEU A 51 -8.93 -14.07 -53.21
C LEU A 51 -10.02 -12.98 -53.31
N PRO A 52 -10.92 -13.08 -54.30
CA PRO A 52 -12.06 -12.18 -54.41
C PRO A 52 -12.95 -12.20 -53.15
N SER A 53 -13.49 -11.03 -52.77
CA SER A 53 -14.25 -10.84 -51.52
C SER A 53 -15.47 -11.76 -51.36
N TYR A 54 -16.06 -12.24 -52.45
CA TYR A 54 -17.21 -13.15 -52.40
C TYR A 54 -16.86 -14.59 -51.99
N MET A 55 -15.58 -14.98 -52.02
CA MET A 55 -15.12 -16.28 -51.53
C MET A 55 -14.64 -16.23 -50.07
N GLY A 56 -14.64 -15.05 -49.46
CA GLY A 56 -14.12 -14.79 -48.12
C GLY A 56 -15.19 -14.67 -47.03
N PRO A 57 -14.76 -14.54 -45.76
CA PRO A 57 -15.65 -14.23 -44.64
C PRO A 57 -16.34 -12.88 -44.82
N THR A 58 -17.49 -12.70 -44.18
CA THR A 58 -18.18 -11.39 -44.19
C THR A 58 -17.37 -10.34 -43.43
N ILE A 59 -17.57 -9.06 -43.76
CA ILE A 59 -16.91 -7.94 -43.06
C ILE A 59 -17.16 -8.01 -41.54
N GLY A 60 -18.37 -8.36 -41.12
CA GLY A 60 -18.70 -8.53 -39.70
C GLY A 60 -17.88 -9.64 -39.02
N GLN A 61 -17.65 -10.77 -39.71
CA GLN A 61 -16.80 -11.84 -39.20
C GLN A 61 -15.34 -11.41 -39.09
N LEU A 62 -14.84 -10.62 -40.04
CA LEU A 62 -13.48 -10.08 -40.00
C LEU A 62 -13.29 -9.08 -38.86
N ILE A 63 -14.25 -8.17 -38.65
CA ILE A 63 -14.25 -7.23 -37.54
C ILE A 63 -14.27 -7.99 -36.21
N HIS A 64 -15.16 -8.98 -36.08
CA HIS A 64 -15.26 -9.78 -34.86
C HIS A 64 -13.97 -10.56 -34.58
N LEU A 65 -13.39 -11.20 -35.60
CA LEU A 65 -12.11 -11.89 -35.48
C LEU A 65 -10.99 -10.95 -35.04
N PHE A 66 -10.92 -9.74 -35.59
CA PHE A 66 -9.94 -8.74 -35.21
C PHE A 66 -10.10 -8.31 -33.75
N ILE A 67 -11.33 -7.99 -33.32
CA ILE A 67 -11.62 -7.61 -31.93
C ILE A 67 -11.24 -8.75 -30.97
N LEU A 68 -11.64 -9.99 -31.28
CA LEU A 68 -11.31 -11.15 -30.45
C LEU A 68 -9.81 -11.35 -30.34
N LEU A 69 -9.08 -11.30 -31.45
CA LEU A 69 -7.62 -11.48 -31.46
C LEU A 69 -6.92 -10.40 -30.62
N VAL A 70 -7.32 -9.14 -30.77
CA VAL A 70 -6.71 -8.03 -30.03
C VAL A 70 -7.04 -8.13 -28.55
N VAL A 71 -8.32 -8.24 -28.19
CA VAL A 71 -8.75 -8.27 -26.78
C VAL A 71 -8.20 -9.52 -26.09
N ASN A 72 -8.35 -10.70 -26.68
CA ASN A 72 -7.81 -11.94 -26.11
C ASN A 72 -6.28 -11.90 -25.98
N GLY A 73 -5.58 -11.37 -26.98
CA GLY A 73 -4.13 -11.22 -26.95
C GLY A 73 -3.66 -10.31 -25.81
N PHE A 74 -4.26 -9.12 -25.66
CA PHE A 74 -3.95 -8.21 -24.55
C PHE A 74 -4.28 -8.82 -23.18
N THR A 75 -5.44 -9.45 -23.03
CA THR A 75 -5.81 -10.10 -21.78
C THR A 75 -4.89 -11.26 -21.44
N THR A 76 -4.54 -12.10 -22.40
CA THR A 76 -3.60 -13.23 -22.21
C THR A 76 -2.23 -12.73 -21.80
N PHE A 77 -1.74 -11.64 -22.42
CA PHE A 77 -0.48 -11.01 -22.05
C PHE A 77 -0.49 -10.49 -20.61
N ALA A 78 -1.53 -9.75 -20.22
CA ALA A 78 -1.66 -9.23 -18.86
C ALA A 78 -1.76 -10.35 -17.80
N LEU A 79 -2.58 -11.37 -18.06
CA LEU A 79 -2.70 -12.54 -17.18
C LEU A 79 -1.40 -13.34 -17.11
N GLY A 80 -0.65 -13.44 -18.22
CA GLY A 80 0.65 -14.08 -18.27
C GLY A 80 1.69 -13.38 -17.38
N ILE A 81 1.75 -12.04 -17.42
CA ILE A 81 2.60 -11.25 -16.52
C ILE A 81 2.18 -11.50 -15.07
N LEU A 82 0.88 -11.42 -14.77
CA LEU A 82 0.37 -11.64 -13.43
C LEU A 82 0.73 -13.05 -12.92
N LEU A 83 0.57 -14.08 -13.75
CA LEU A 83 0.90 -15.47 -13.42
C LEU A 83 2.40 -15.65 -13.12
N LEU A 84 3.27 -15.06 -13.94
CA LEU A 84 4.72 -15.10 -13.72
C LEU A 84 5.11 -14.38 -12.43
N ARG A 85 4.53 -13.20 -12.18
CA ARG A 85 4.73 -12.47 -10.92
C ARG A 85 4.26 -13.29 -9.72
N SER A 86 3.10 -13.93 -9.80
CA SER A 86 2.58 -14.79 -8.73
C SER A 86 3.44 -16.03 -8.48
N PHE A 87 4.03 -16.64 -9.51
CA PHE A 87 4.99 -17.72 -9.30
C PHE A 87 6.28 -17.24 -8.64
N TRP A 88 6.76 -16.06 -9.00
CA TRP A 88 7.92 -15.45 -8.37
C TRP A 88 7.67 -15.19 -6.88
N THR A 89 6.55 -14.55 -6.53
CA THR A 89 6.21 -14.23 -5.14
C THR A 89 6.03 -15.48 -4.29
N ILE A 90 5.38 -16.51 -4.82
CA ILE A 90 5.27 -17.82 -4.15
C ILE A 90 6.64 -18.48 -3.99
N GLY A 91 7.51 -18.40 -4.99
CA GLY A 91 8.87 -18.95 -4.91
C GLY A 91 9.73 -18.26 -3.84
N ALA A 92 9.52 -16.96 -3.61
CA ALA A 92 10.19 -16.17 -2.58
C ALA A 92 9.44 -16.13 -1.23
N ASN A 93 8.31 -16.82 -1.12
CA ASN A 93 7.37 -16.78 0.00
C ASN A 93 6.93 -15.37 0.44
N THR A 94 6.84 -14.43 -0.49
CA THR A 94 6.50 -13.04 -0.19
C THR A 94 5.09 -12.73 -0.62
N THR A 95 4.32 -12.06 0.23
CA THR A 95 3.06 -11.44 -0.20
C THR A 95 3.33 -10.11 -0.91
N THR A 96 2.32 -9.59 -1.60
CA THR A 96 2.36 -8.27 -2.25
C THR A 96 2.64 -7.18 -1.21
N ILE A 97 2.01 -7.25 -0.04
CA ILE A 97 2.23 -6.30 1.07
C ILE A 97 3.67 -6.42 1.59
N GLU A 98 4.16 -7.64 1.84
CA GLU A 98 5.51 -7.85 2.34
C GLU A 98 6.59 -7.41 1.33
N THR A 99 6.35 -7.60 0.04
CA THR A 99 7.26 -7.11 -1.02
C THR A 99 7.46 -5.60 -0.88
N TRP A 100 6.39 -4.88 -0.58
CA TRP A 100 6.43 -3.43 -0.41
C TRP A 100 7.09 -3.04 0.91
N GLU A 101 6.85 -3.76 1.99
CA GLU A 101 7.56 -3.55 3.27
C GLU A 101 9.08 -3.79 3.11
N ILE A 102 9.49 -4.79 2.33
CA ILE A 102 10.90 -5.03 1.98
C ILE A 102 11.47 -3.84 1.20
N GLU A 103 10.77 -3.37 0.16
CA GLU A 103 11.19 -2.20 -0.62
C GLU A 103 11.28 -0.93 0.23
N ARG A 104 10.29 -0.70 1.09
CA ARG A 104 10.21 0.42 2.03
C ARG A 104 11.40 0.38 2.99
N HIS A 105 11.64 -0.74 3.65
CA HIS A 105 12.80 -0.91 4.53
C HIS A 105 14.12 -0.68 3.79
N ALA A 106 14.25 -1.21 2.57
CA ALA A 106 15.43 -0.96 1.74
C ALA A 106 15.62 0.53 1.39
N THR A 107 14.54 1.32 1.27
CA THR A 107 14.65 2.78 1.14
C THR A 107 15.07 3.47 2.44
N LEU A 108 14.54 3.05 3.59
CA LEU A 108 14.91 3.58 4.90
C LEU A 108 16.38 3.31 5.23
N VAL A 109 16.85 2.07 5.03
CA VAL A 109 18.25 1.69 5.22
C VAL A 109 19.18 2.56 4.36
N ARG A 110 18.80 2.86 3.11
CA ARG A 110 19.57 3.75 2.24
C ARG A 110 19.62 5.18 2.78
N ARG A 111 18.50 5.72 3.28
CA ARG A 111 18.45 7.05 3.91
C ARG A 111 19.28 7.10 5.19
N ALA A 112 19.10 6.11 6.07
CA ALA A 112 19.82 5.99 7.33
C ALA A 112 21.33 5.93 7.09
N ARG A 113 21.80 5.17 6.09
CA ARG A 113 23.23 5.09 5.76
C ARG A 113 23.85 6.44 5.41
N VAL A 114 23.09 7.33 4.75
CA VAL A 114 23.56 8.69 4.43
C VAL A 114 23.59 9.58 5.68
N LEU A 115 22.65 9.38 6.61
CA LEU A 115 22.49 10.16 7.84
C LEU A 115 23.24 9.56 9.06
N GLY A 116 24.25 8.71 8.83
CA GLY A 116 25.07 8.15 9.90
C GLY A 116 24.46 6.96 10.66
N GLY A 117 23.45 6.31 10.08
CA GLY A 117 22.81 5.09 10.58
C GLY A 117 21.49 5.30 11.32
N TYR A 118 21.08 6.56 11.54
CA TYR A 118 19.88 6.91 12.30
C TYR A 118 18.90 7.67 11.43
N LEU A 119 17.60 7.49 11.70
CA LEU A 119 16.53 8.32 11.19
C LEU A 119 15.82 8.99 12.37
N GLU A 120 15.41 10.25 12.17
CA GLU A 120 14.61 10.98 13.15
C GLU A 120 13.13 10.69 12.86
N GLY A 121 12.42 10.23 13.87
CA GLY A 121 10.98 10.05 13.86
C GLY A 121 10.27 11.20 14.59
N PRO A 122 8.93 11.17 14.59
CA PRO A 122 8.12 12.23 15.19
C PRO A 122 8.47 12.47 16.67
N GLY A 123 8.62 13.74 17.05
CA GLY A 123 9.04 14.11 18.41
C GLY A 123 10.53 13.97 18.70
N GLY A 124 11.38 13.84 17.67
CA GLY A 124 12.84 13.81 17.81
C GLY A 124 13.41 12.46 18.25
N ILE A 125 12.62 11.39 18.16
CA ILE A 125 13.05 10.03 18.49
C ILE A 125 14.04 9.58 17.43
N ARG A 126 15.23 9.14 17.84
CA ARG A 126 16.24 8.58 16.92
C ARG A 126 16.11 7.07 16.84
N VAL A 127 15.76 6.58 15.66
CA VAL A 127 15.64 5.14 15.38
C VAL A 127 16.87 4.70 14.61
N TYR A 128 17.57 3.70 15.14
CA TYR A 128 18.67 3.07 14.43
C TYR A 128 18.11 2.07 13.41
N ILE A 129 18.43 2.26 12.13
CA ILE A 129 17.91 1.41 11.06
C ILE A 129 19.05 0.53 10.52
N LYS A 130 18.93 -0.77 10.78
CA LYS A 130 19.82 -1.80 10.25
C LYS A 130 19.11 -2.54 9.11
N LYS A 131 19.87 -2.97 8.10
CA LYS A 131 19.36 -3.90 7.08
C LYS A 131 18.94 -5.20 7.80
N GLN A 132 17.71 -5.62 7.57
CA GLN A 132 17.15 -6.88 8.07
C GLN A 132 16.81 -7.76 6.86
N GLU A 133 17.14 -9.05 6.93
CA GLU A 133 16.73 -10.03 5.91
C GLU A 133 15.28 -10.47 6.12
N TYR A 134 14.61 -10.88 5.03
CA TYR A 134 13.22 -11.30 5.09
C TYR A 134 13.10 -12.69 5.77
N PRO A 135 12.24 -12.85 6.81
CA PRO A 135 12.28 -14.03 7.67
C PRO A 135 11.55 -15.26 7.13
N TYR A 136 10.60 -15.11 6.21
CA TYR A 136 9.72 -16.22 5.79
C TYR A 136 10.21 -16.97 4.54
N ASP A 137 11.34 -16.59 3.94
CA ASP A 137 11.92 -17.37 2.85
C ASP A 137 12.64 -18.62 3.39
N ILE A 138 11.94 -19.76 3.39
CA ILE A 138 12.41 -21.07 3.88
C ILE A 138 12.89 -21.99 2.75
N GLY A 139 13.11 -21.43 1.56
CA GLY A 139 13.57 -22.13 0.37
C GLY A 139 12.46 -22.49 -0.62
N ILE A 140 12.77 -22.41 -1.91
CA ILE A 140 11.82 -22.44 -3.03
C ILE A 140 10.75 -23.54 -2.91
N TRP A 141 11.15 -24.79 -2.63
CA TRP A 141 10.20 -25.90 -2.54
C TRP A 141 9.28 -25.79 -1.32
N ALA A 142 9.82 -25.42 -0.16
CA ALA A 142 9.06 -25.26 1.06
C ALA A 142 8.09 -24.07 0.96
N ASN A 143 8.54 -22.98 0.34
CA ASN A 143 7.73 -21.80 0.02
C ASN A 143 6.53 -22.17 -0.86
N ILE A 144 6.77 -22.86 -1.98
CA ILE A 144 5.68 -23.30 -2.87
C ILE A 144 4.72 -24.25 -2.15
N LYS A 145 5.25 -25.20 -1.36
CA LYS A 145 4.44 -26.13 -0.59
C LYS A 145 3.54 -25.38 0.41
N GLN A 146 4.07 -24.40 1.12
CA GLN A 146 3.32 -23.58 2.08
C GLN A 146 2.22 -22.78 1.37
N ALA A 147 2.57 -22.09 0.29
CA ALA A 147 1.63 -21.30 -0.52
C ALA A 147 0.50 -22.15 -1.15
N MET A 148 0.78 -23.40 -1.53
CA MET A 148 -0.19 -24.33 -2.13
C MET A 148 -0.93 -25.19 -1.09
N GLY A 149 -0.98 -24.77 0.17
CA GLY A 149 -1.79 -25.38 1.22
C GLY A 149 -1.11 -26.51 1.99
N GLY A 150 0.22 -26.52 2.05
CA GLY A 150 1.02 -27.47 2.83
C GLY A 150 1.16 -28.87 2.21
N SER A 151 0.46 -29.15 1.11
CA SER A 151 0.51 -30.44 0.42
C SER A 151 1.76 -30.54 -0.46
N ALA A 152 2.52 -31.62 -0.33
CA ALA A 152 3.62 -31.95 -1.25
C ALA A 152 3.12 -32.56 -2.58
N ASN A 153 1.82 -32.82 -2.71
CA ASN A 153 1.26 -33.44 -3.90
C ASN A 153 1.08 -32.38 -5.00
N VAL A 154 2.04 -32.32 -5.93
CA VAL A 154 2.01 -31.38 -7.07
C VAL A 154 0.71 -31.48 -7.88
N ILE A 155 0.14 -32.68 -8.02
CA ILE A 155 -1.14 -32.86 -8.73
C ILE A 155 -2.29 -32.09 -8.03
N SER A 156 -2.28 -32.04 -6.69
CA SER A 156 -3.28 -31.29 -5.92
C SER A 156 -3.15 -29.77 -6.07
N TRP A 157 -1.98 -29.29 -6.51
CA TRP A 157 -1.77 -27.86 -6.79
C TRP A 157 -2.58 -27.42 -8.00
N PHE A 158 -2.73 -28.29 -8.99
CA PHE A 158 -3.54 -28.03 -10.18
C PHE A 158 -4.99 -28.47 -10.03
N TRP A 159 -5.35 -29.30 -9.05
CA TRP A 159 -6.71 -29.81 -8.90
C TRP A 159 -7.71 -28.72 -8.44
N PRO A 160 -8.71 -28.31 -9.25
CA PRO A 160 -9.63 -27.21 -8.91
C PRO A 160 -10.52 -27.48 -7.69
N LEU A 161 -10.80 -28.75 -7.39
CA LEU A 161 -11.64 -29.18 -6.28
C LEU A 161 -10.80 -29.57 -5.05
N ALA A 162 -9.55 -29.10 -4.97
CA ALA A 162 -8.69 -29.37 -3.82
C ALA A 162 -9.26 -28.66 -2.58
N ALA A 163 -9.12 -29.29 -1.42
CA ALA A 163 -9.58 -28.71 -0.17
C ALA A 163 -8.84 -27.38 0.12
N SER A 164 -9.55 -26.43 0.71
CA SER A 164 -8.95 -25.21 1.22
C SER A 164 -8.06 -25.52 2.42
N PRO A 165 -6.92 -24.82 2.58
CA PRO A 165 -6.15 -24.85 3.83
C PRO A 165 -7.02 -24.45 5.02
N ASP A 166 -6.74 -25.02 6.19
CA ASP A 166 -7.42 -24.61 7.42
C ASP A 166 -7.06 -23.16 7.76
N ARG A 167 -8.08 -22.34 8.03
CA ARG A 167 -7.93 -20.93 8.40
C ARG A 167 -7.06 -20.76 9.65
N ARG A 168 -7.03 -21.75 10.54
CA ARG A 168 -6.22 -21.73 11.77
C ARG A 168 -4.72 -21.85 11.53
N THR A 169 -4.29 -22.24 10.34
CA THR A 169 -2.87 -22.43 10.03
C THR A 169 -2.15 -21.15 9.60
N GLY A 170 -2.87 -20.02 9.54
CA GLY A 170 -2.32 -18.73 9.12
C GLY A 170 -1.86 -17.79 10.24
N TRP A 171 -1.69 -18.29 11.47
CA TRP A 171 -1.25 -17.49 12.63
C TRP A 171 0.27 -17.55 12.87
N GLU A 172 0.91 -18.64 12.46
CA GLU A 172 2.33 -18.89 12.68
C GLU A 172 2.93 -19.43 11.38
N PHE A 173 4.04 -18.83 10.97
CA PHE A 173 4.77 -19.21 9.76
C PHE A 173 6.20 -19.60 10.14
N GLU A 174 6.73 -20.60 9.46
CA GLU A 174 8.12 -21.03 9.64
C GLU A 174 9.08 -19.92 9.22
N THR A 175 10.11 -19.69 10.03
CA THR A 175 11.15 -18.67 9.80
C THR A 175 12.46 -19.32 9.38
N ASN A 176 13.28 -18.57 8.65
CA ASN A 176 14.61 -19.01 8.18
C ASN A 176 15.74 -18.78 9.19
N ASP A 177 15.43 -18.17 10.33
CA ASP A 177 16.34 -17.93 11.46
C ASP A 177 17.64 -17.20 11.07
N PHE A 178 17.61 -16.37 10.01
CA PHE A 178 18.76 -15.56 9.60
C PHE A 178 19.04 -14.38 10.53
N GLU A 179 18.02 -13.88 11.22
CA GLU A 179 18.10 -12.78 12.18
C GLU A 179 17.97 -13.28 13.61
N ASP A 180 18.40 -12.47 14.58
CA ASP A 180 18.29 -12.81 16.00
C ASP A 180 16.81 -12.97 16.42
N PRO A 181 16.45 -13.92 17.31
CA PRO A 181 15.06 -14.20 17.69
C PRO A 181 14.28 -13.03 18.34
N GLY A 182 14.97 -11.95 18.71
CA GLY A 182 14.38 -10.75 19.30
C GLY A 182 14.01 -9.66 18.27
N VAL A 183 14.30 -9.86 16.99
CA VAL A 183 14.01 -8.88 15.94
C VAL A 183 12.60 -9.10 15.41
N SER A 184 11.75 -8.08 15.52
CA SER A 184 10.40 -8.12 14.96
C SER A 184 10.41 -7.92 13.44
N TRP A 185 9.48 -8.57 12.75
CA TRP A 185 9.11 -8.23 11.38
C TRP A 185 7.64 -7.77 11.37
N PRO A 186 7.28 -6.67 10.70
CA PRO A 186 8.15 -5.75 9.94
C PRO A 186 9.10 -4.95 10.84
N PRO A 187 10.21 -4.43 10.28
CA PRO A 187 11.13 -3.55 11.00
C PRO A 187 10.42 -2.26 11.47
N PRO A 188 10.82 -1.68 12.62
CA PRO A 188 10.21 -0.45 13.11
C PRO A 188 10.50 0.71 12.15
N ASP A 189 9.42 1.32 11.66
CA ASP A 189 9.51 2.46 10.76
C ASP A 189 9.38 3.78 11.53
N PRO A 190 10.36 4.71 11.46
CA PRO A 190 10.27 6.00 12.14
C PRO A 190 9.02 6.80 11.76
N ASP A 191 8.54 6.67 10.53
CA ASP A 191 7.37 7.39 10.02
C ASP A 191 6.05 6.80 10.59
N ARG A 192 6.07 5.58 11.14
CA ARG A 192 4.93 4.92 11.82
C ARG A 192 5.01 5.00 13.35
N ILE A 193 6.00 5.68 13.92
CA ILE A 193 6.08 5.78 15.38
C ILE A 193 5.06 6.83 15.87
N PRO A 194 4.15 6.48 16.80
CA PRO A 194 3.19 7.43 17.33
C PRO A 194 3.93 8.62 17.95
N ILE A 195 3.43 9.82 17.68
CA ILE A 195 3.96 11.05 18.28
C ILE A 195 3.86 10.89 19.80
N PRO A 196 4.99 10.89 20.53
CA PRO A 196 4.95 10.71 21.98
C PRO A 196 4.10 11.82 22.59
N ALA A 197 3.32 11.49 23.63
CA ALA A 197 2.42 12.45 24.29
C ALA A 197 3.16 13.71 24.80
N SER A 198 4.47 13.61 25.04
CA SER A 198 5.36 14.72 25.41
C SER A 198 5.67 15.69 24.26
N ALA A 199 5.56 15.26 23.01
CA ALA A 199 5.74 16.07 21.81
C ALA A 199 4.43 16.67 21.30
N LYS A 200 3.27 16.29 21.87
CA LYS A 200 2.02 17.03 21.65
C LYS A 200 2.24 18.47 22.14
N PRO A 201 1.79 19.49 21.39
CA PRO A 201 1.92 20.87 21.82
C PRO A 201 1.32 20.99 23.23
N PRO A 202 1.97 21.72 24.16
CA PRO A 202 1.45 21.88 25.51
C PRO A 202 0.00 22.33 25.44
N ARG A 203 -0.85 21.91 26.40
CA ARG A 203 -2.28 22.31 26.54
C ARG A 203 -2.52 23.84 26.53
N ASN A 204 -1.44 24.63 26.48
CA ASN A 204 -1.41 26.06 26.26
C ASN A 204 -1.63 26.48 24.79
N PHE A 205 -1.88 25.54 23.87
CA PHE A 205 -2.48 25.87 22.57
C PHE A 205 -3.92 26.37 22.83
N ARG A 206 -4.04 27.68 23.08
CA ARG A 206 -5.34 28.35 23.14
C ARG A 206 -5.95 28.24 21.75
N MET A 207 -6.83 27.25 21.56
CA MET A 207 -7.80 27.32 20.49
C MET A 207 -8.47 28.69 20.59
N PRO A 208 -8.48 29.50 19.52
CA PRO A 208 -9.17 30.79 19.56
C PRO A 208 -10.61 30.55 20.00
N GLN A 209 -10.97 31.11 21.15
CA GLN A 209 -12.30 30.98 21.70
C GLN A 209 -13.19 31.97 20.95
N TYR A 210 -14.09 31.45 20.12
CA TYR A 210 -15.07 32.26 19.41
C TYR A 210 -16.30 32.46 20.31
N GLU A 211 -16.81 33.70 20.37
CA GLU A 211 -17.96 34.03 21.21
C GLU A 211 -19.27 33.46 20.62
N THR A 212 -19.32 33.28 19.30
CA THR A 212 -20.47 32.69 18.60
C THR A 212 -20.08 31.56 17.66
N ILE A 213 -21.00 30.62 17.45
CA ILE A 213 -20.84 29.49 16.51
C ILE A 213 -20.62 30.00 15.08
N GLN A 214 -21.24 31.13 14.72
CA GLN A 214 -21.08 31.71 13.39
C GLN A 214 -19.65 32.21 13.16
N ASP A 215 -19.04 32.84 14.16
CA ASP A 215 -17.64 33.29 14.09
C ASP A 215 -16.65 32.12 13.98
N GLU A 216 -16.97 30.97 14.59
CA GLU A 216 -16.18 29.75 14.46
C GLU A 216 -16.25 29.17 13.04
N ILE A 217 -17.45 29.11 12.46
CA ILE A 217 -17.69 28.66 11.08
C ILE A 217 -16.97 29.59 10.09
N ASP A 218 -17.07 30.90 10.28
CA ASP A 218 -16.45 31.88 9.39
C ASP A 218 -14.92 31.85 9.49
N ALA A 219 -14.38 31.68 10.70
CA ALA A 219 -12.94 31.50 10.89
C ALA A 219 -12.43 30.18 10.30
N PHE A 220 -13.22 29.11 10.35
CA PHE A 220 -12.91 27.84 9.70
C PHE A 220 -12.92 27.97 8.18
N ASN A 221 -13.93 28.62 7.61
CA ASN A 221 -14.02 28.87 6.18
C ASN A 221 -12.85 29.72 5.67
N ARG A 222 -12.42 30.73 6.44
CA ARG A 222 -11.25 31.55 6.11
C ARG A 222 -9.96 30.72 6.08
N ARG A 223 -9.73 29.86 7.07
CA ARG A 223 -8.58 28.93 7.06
C ARG A 223 -8.60 28.01 5.84
N LYS A 224 -9.77 27.48 5.50
CA LYS A 224 -9.96 26.62 4.33
C LYS A 224 -9.65 27.37 3.02
N GLU A 225 -10.05 28.63 2.91
CA GLU A 225 -9.73 29.47 1.75
C GLU A 225 -8.23 29.80 1.66
N GLU A 226 -7.58 30.05 2.79
CA GLU A 226 -6.12 30.30 2.86
C GLU A 226 -5.33 29.05 2.44
N ASP A 227 -5.73 27.86 2.91
CA ASP A 227 -5.12 26.59 2.50
C ASP A 227 -5.36 26.30 1.01
N MET A 228 -6.57 26.53 0.51
CA MET A 228 -6.85 26.40 -0.93
C MET A 228 -6.01 27.36 -1.78
N LYS A 229 -5.76 28.59 -1.31
CA LYS A 229 -4.88 29.55 -1.98
C LYS A 229 -3.41 29.09 -1.94
N ARG A 230 -2.96 28.52 -0.83
CA ARG A 230 -1.62 27.89 -0.70
C ARG A 230 -1.44 26.80 -1.76
N PHE A 231 -2.45 25.92 -1.88
CA PHE A 231 -2.47 24.82 -2.83
C PHE A 231 -2.53 25.30 -4.28
N GLN A 232 -3.33 26.34 -4.57
CA GLN A 232 -3.41 26.94 -5.90
C GLN A 232 -2.12 27.66 -6.31
N GLN A 233 -1.44 28.33 -5.38
CA GLN A 233 -0.14 28.97 -5.63
C GLN A 233 0.99 27.96 -5.88
N THR A 234 0.85 26.72 -5.40
CA THR A 234 1.76 25.59 -5.67
C THR A 234 1.28 24.67 -6.81
N SER A 235 0.49 25.18 -7.76
CA SER A 235 -0.01 24.43 -8.94
C SER A 235 1.05 24.06 -10.00
N GLY A 236 2.28 23.79 -9.58
CA GLY A 236 3.22 23.00 -10.37
C GLY A 236 3.38 21.66 -9.67
N LEU A 237 3.20 20.55 -10.37
CA LEU A 237 3.66 19.23 -9.92
C LEU A 237 5.15 19.34 -9.53
N GLN A 238 5.43 19.64 -8.27
CA GLN A 238 6.78 19.63 -7.73
C GLN A 238 7.16 18.17 -7.57
N ARG A 239 7.71 17.60 -8.65
CA ARG A 239 8.46 16.36 -8.58
C ARG A 239 9.54 16.58 -7.53
N ARG A 240 9.43 15.90 -6.37
CA ARG A 240 10.40 15.99 -5.28
C ARG A 240 11.80 15.84 -5.88
N LYS A 241 12.67 16.85 -5.68
CA LYS A 241 14.07 16.76 -6.13
C LYS A 241 14.70 15.51 -5.50
N PRO A 242 15.58 14.79 -6.24
CA PRO A 242 16.31 13.63 -5.72
C PRO A 242 16.95 13.96 -4.37
N PHE A 243 16.93 13.00 -3.44
CA PHE A 243 17.35 13.19 -2.05
C PHE A 243 18.73 13.86 -1.89
N HIS A 244 19.69 13.56 -2.78
CA HIS A 244 21.02 14.16 -2.80
C HIS A 244 21.01 15.70 -3.00
N ASN A 245 20.00 16.25 -3.68
CA ASN A 245 19.89 17.69 -3.93
C ASN A 245 19.28 18.46 -2.75
N ARG A 246 18.80 17.76 -1.70
CA ARG A 246 18.21 18.38 -0.50
C ARG A 246 19.23 18.58 0.62
N HIS A 247 20.22 17.71 0.71
CA HIS A 247 21.33 17.83 1.66
C HIS A 247 22.64 17.91 0.87
N PRO A 248 23.13 19.11 0.50
CA PRO A 248 24.49 19.24 0.03
C PRO A 248 25.42 18.77 1.16
N ALA A 249 26.25 17.78 0.86
CA ALA A 249 27.28 17.30 1.79
C ALA A 249 28.14 18.49 2.23
N ASN A 250 28.32 18.63 3.55
CA ASN A 250 29.10 19.65 4.24
C ASN A 250 30.31 20.16 3.44
N ASN A 251 30.26 21.42 3.01
CA ASN A 251 31.46 22.24 2.89
C ASN A 251 31.51 23.15 4.13
N TYR A 252 32.46 22.88 5.00
CA TYR A 252 32.89 23.80 6.04
C TYR A 252 33.58 24.99 5.38
N ALA A 253 32.97 26.19 5.43
CA ALA A 253 33.66 27.46 5.24
C ALA A 253 32.88 28.60 5.91
N GLU A 254 33.51 29.15 6.94
CA GLU A 254 33.40 30.47 7.56
C GLU A 254 32.40 31.52 7.01
N SER A 255 31.53 31.96 7.94
CA SER A 255 31.17 33.34 8.28
C SER A 255 31.34 34.44 7.22
N GLU A 256 30.22 35.08 6.84
CA GLU A 256 30.01 36.53 7.03
C GLU A 256 28.52 36.87 6.91
N GLY A 257 28.04 37.80 7.73
CA GLY A 257 26.64 38.01 8.04
C GLY A 257 25.85 38.83 7.02
N ASP A 258 24.53 38.63 7.03
CA ASP A 258 23.55 39.72 6.93
C ASP A 258 22.22 39.25 7.53
N ASP A 259 21.62 40.12 8.34
CA ASP A 259 20.34 39.92 8.98
C ASP A 259 19.22 39.96 7.93
N SER A 260 18.48 38.86 7.79
CA SER A 260 17.08 38.95 7.37
C SER A 260 16.24 37.91 8.09
N ASP A 261 15.57 38.40 9.12
CA ASP A 261 14.49 37.75 9.84
C ASP A 261 13.39 37.33 8.85
N THR A 262 13.42 36.06 8.46
CA THR A 262 12.23 35.36 7.98
C THR A 262 12.18 34.03 8.69
N GLY A 263 11.40 34.00 9.78
CA GLY A 263 10.98 32.79 10.45
C GLY A 263 10.26 31.85 9.48
N SER A 264 11.03 31.07 8.72
CA SER A 264 10.53 29.86 8.09
C SER A 264 10.27 28.88 9.21
N ARG A 265 9.04 28.89 9.72
CA ARG A 265 8.48 27.70 10.34
C ARG A 265 8.76 26.57 9.37
N HIS A 266 9.60 25.65 9.83
CA HIS A 266 9.79 24.35 9.23
C HIS A 266 8.42 23.68 9.30
N ASP A 267 7.55 23.99 8.33
CA ASP A 267 6.32 23.24 8.10
C ASP A 267 6.83 21.83 7.76
N SER A 268 6.77 20.98 8.78
CA SER A 268 6.98 19.56 8.72
C SER A 268 5.91 18.99 7.79
N ASP A 269 6.19 19.04 6.49
CA ASP A 269 5.57 18.23 5.44
C ASP A 269 6.04 16.76 5.55
N GLU A 270 6.36 16.34 6.78
CA GLU A 270 6.74 15.01 7.23
C GLU A 270 5.48 14.35 7.79
N GLY A 271 4.46 14.29 6.92
CA GLY A 271 3.27 13.51 7.13
C GLY A 271 3.40 12.16 6.43
N GLU A 272 2.95 11.14 7.16
CA GLU A 272 2.76 9.70 6.89
C GLU A 272 2.15 9.32 5.51
N GLU A 273 1.77 10.28 4.68
CA GLU A 273 0.91 10.06 3.50
C GLU A 273 1.64 9.98 2.15
N SER A 274 2.98 9.91 2.11
CA SER A 274 3.73 10.16 0.84
C SER A 274 4.57 9.02 0.29
N TRP A 275 4.70 7.88 0.98
CA TRP A 275 5.44 6.76 0.42
C TRP A 275 4.61 6.03 -0.64
N ARG A 276 5.21 5.85 -1.82
CA ARG A 276 4.68 5.07 -2.95
C ARG A 276 5.78 4.13 -3.40
N ASN A 277 5.40 2.95 -3.90
CA ASN A 277 6.35 2.03 -4.52
C ASN A 277 6.93 2.62 -5.83
N ALA A 278 7.83 1.89 -6.49
CA ALA A 278 8.42 2.31 -7.77
C ALA A 278 7.38 2.49 -8.90
N GLU A 279 6.20 1.88 -8.75
CA GLU A 279 5.08 1.90 -9.69
C GLU A 279 4.06 3.03 -9.36
N GLY A 280 4.24 3.73 -8.23
CA GLY A 280 3.41 4.85 -7.81
C GLY A 280 2.15 4.47 -7.01
N GLU A 281 1.99 3.22 -6.59
CA GLU A 281 0.82 2.70 -5.89
C GLU A 281 0.95 2.83 -4.35
N ARG A 282 -0.17 2.74 -3.61
CA ARG A 282 -0.26 2.83 -2.12
C ARG A 282 -0.83 1.55 -1.48
N LEU A 283 -0.59 1.35 -0.18
CA LEU A 283 -1.10 0.18 0.56
C LEU A 283 -2.64 0.17 0.64
N ARG A 284 -3.25 1.37 0.75
CA ARG A 284 -4.71 1.57 0.67
C ARG A 284 -5.34 1.05 -0.63
N ASP A 285 -4.61 1.08 -1.74
CA ASP A 285 -5.12 0.62 -3.04
C ASP A 285 -5.41 -0.90 -3.05
N PHE A 286 -4.84 -1.63 -2.09
CA PHE A 286 -4.99 -3.08 -1.93
C PHE A 286 -5.90 -3.49 -0.76
N GLY A 287 -6.62 -2.52 -0.16
CA GLY A 287 -7.56 -2.76 0.93
C GLY A 287 -6.91 -2.94 2.30
N VAL A 288 -5.63 -2.55 2.44
CA VAL A 288 -4.99 -2.40 3.75
C VAL A 288 -5.33 -1.01 4.25
N ASP A 289 -6.13 -0.95 5.31
CA ASP A 289 -6.47 0.32 5.92
C ASP A 289 -5.26 0.82 6.73
N GLU A 290 -4.52 1.76 6.16
CA GLU A 290 -3.41 2.45 6.82
C GLU A 290 -3.88 3.26 8.05
N GLU A 291 -5.19 3.57 8.15
CA GLU A 291 -5.78 4.31 9.28
C GLU A 291 -6.26 3.37 10.39
N ALA A 292 -6.69 2.14 10.06
CA ALA A 292 -7.23 1.20 11.06
C ALA A 292 -6.19 0.73 12.09
N GLU A 293 -4.89 0.70 11.76
CA GLU A 293 -3.85 0.34 12.74
C GLU A 293 -3.60 1.45 13.80
N PHE A 294 -4.15 2.66 13.63
CA PHE A 294 -3.82 3.82 14.48
C PHE A 294 -5.01 4.54 15.12
N TYR A 295 -6.26 4.23 14.77
CA TYR A 295 -7.46 4.89 15.32
C TYR A 295 -8.43 3.95 16.08
N ASP A 296 -7.96 2.79 16.55
CA ASP A 296 -8.78 1.89 17.38
C ASP A 296 -9.02 2.40 18.81
N GLU A 297 -8.46 3.56 19.19
CA GLU A 297 -8.87 4.27 20.41
C GLU A 297 -9.82 5.42 20.08
N GLU A 298 -11.10 5.05 20.01
CA GLU A 298 -12.29 5.92 20.15
C GLU A 298 -12.68 6.78 18.94
N ASP A 299 -13.20 6.14 17.90
CA ASP A 299 -14.11 6.79 16.93
C ASP A 299 -15.49 7.07 17.57
N THR A 300 -15.49 7.75 18.73
CA THR A 300 -16.70 8.17 19.43
C THR A 300 -17.01 9.59 18.95
N PRO A 301 -18.11 9.82 18.20
CA PRO A 301 -18.44 11.14 17.68
C PRO A 301 -18.43 12.19 18.80
N LEU A 302 -17.86 13.37 18.54
CA LEU A 302 -17.72 14.46 19.52
C LEU A 302 -19.05 14.77 20.25
N ALA A 303 -20.17 14.63 19.53
CA ALA A 303 -21.53 14.75 20.07
C ALA A 303 -21.79 13.80 21.25
N VAL A 304 -21.37 12.53 21.15
CA VAL A 304 -21.55 11.51 22.19
C VAL A 304 -20.67 11.80 23.41
N LEU A 305 -19.46 12.33 23.22
CA LEU A 305 -18.59 12.74 24.31
C LEU A 305 -19.14 13.97 25.06
N ILE A 306 -19.69 14.95 24.33
CA ILE A 306 -20.37 16.11 24.90
C ILE A 306 -21.61 15.68 25.69
N GLU A 307 -22.35 14.69 25.18
CA GLU A 307 -23.54 14.16 25.84
C GLU A 307 -23.19 13.39 27.12
N ARG A 308 -22.13 12.57 27.10
CA ARG A 308 -21.59 11.90 28.29
C ARG A 308 -21.09 12.90 29.34
N ARG A 309 -20.41 13.96 28.92
CA ARG A 309 -19.98 15.05 29.82
C ARG A 309 -21.17 15.76 30.45
N ARG A 310 -22.20 16.12 29.67
CA ARG A 310 -23.44 16.73 30.21
C ARG A 310 -24.15 15.82 31.20
N GLN A 311 -24.19 14.51 30.93
CA GLN A 311 -24.78 13.55 31.86
C GLN A 311 -23.99 13.43 33.16
N GLN A 312 -22.66 13.45 33.11
CA GLN A 312 -21.81 13.47 34.31
C GLN A 312 -21.96 14.76 35.12
N GLU A 313 -21.99 15.92 34.45
CA GLU A 313 -22.23 17.22 35.11
C GLU A 313 -23.62 17.27 35.75
N SER A 314 -24.65 16.72 35.11
CA SER A 314 -26.00 16.62 35.69
C SER A 314 -26.05 15.69 36.91
N ARG A 315 -25.35 14.56 36.88
CA ARG A 315 -25.23 13.63 38.03
C ARG A 315 -24.47 14.24 39.20
N GLY A 316 -23.40 15.00 38.94
CA GLY A 316 -22.66 15.73 39.98
C GLY A 316 -23.48 16.85 40.63
N ARG A 317 -24.36 17.51 39.86
CA ARG A 317 -25.24 18.58 40.38
C ARG A 317 -26.37 18.07 41.27
N VAL A 318 -26.87 16.86 41.01
CA VAL A 318 -27.90 16.20 41.84
C VAL A 318 -27.34 15.76 43.19
N LEU A 319 -26.06 15.36 43.25
CA LEU A 319 -25.42 14.96 44.50
C LEU A 319 -25.13 16.15 45.43
N HIS A 320 -24.85 17.33 44.88
CA HIS A 320 -24.62 18.56 45.65
C HIS A 320 -25.88 19.22 46.22
N HIS A 321 -27.09 18.78 45.83
CA HIS A 321 -28.36 19.32 46.34
C HIS A 321 -29.02 18.44 47.41
N ASN A 322 -28.49 17.24 47.66
CA ASN A 322 -28.97 16.29 48.65
C ASN A 322 -27.96 15.99 49.78
N SER A 323 -27.00 16.89 50.02
CA SER A 323 -26.09 16.86 51.18
C SER A 323 -26.34 18.04 52.11
#